data_AF-Q6UAQ3-F1
#
_entry.id   AF-Q6UAQ3-F1
#
_cell.length_a   1.000
_cell.length_b   1.000
_cell.length_c   1.000
_cell.angle_alpha   90.00
_cell.angle_beta   90.00
_cell.angle_gamma   90.00
#
_symmetry.space_group_name_H-M   'P 1'
#
loop_
_entity.id
_entity.type
_entity.pdbx_description
1 polymer ?
#
loop_
_entity_poly.entity_id
_entity_poly.type
_entity_poly.pdbx_seq_one_letter_code
_entity_poly.pdbx_strand_id
1 'polypeptide(L)'
;MSGQDTRAAVIGWTALALLTCVHGGHMLDLLRAATPTNPLGHPDPPPVPRVRCWCSSYPNATVCSWPEPSHSPPTRYVATCRERHRESVIKPCHLVQPGSSPSSERLWSCHLPNLRLLTDHVINVTAIYSNRSSSYLSSFMLEDILKPDPPVDVQVSLKAKSLQVRWSPPPTWANMDIFPLKYHIRYQWTTRGILKSVGLGPFESTTAHLKGLAPGRSYLFQVCAKELLGLGECSRWSSAVKITLPRNNV
;
A
#
# COMPACT_ATOMS: atom_id res chain seq x y z
N MET A 1 -48.73 -18.05 54.86
CA MET A 1 -48.88 -16.88 53.96
C MET A 1 -50.00 -17.21 52.98
N SER A 2 -51.00 -16.32 52.95
CA SER A 2 -52.18 -16.24 52.05
C SER A 2 -51.88 -16.65 50.60
N GLY A 3 -52.76 -17.25 49.79
CA GLY A 3 -54.23 -17.29 49.80
C GLY A 3 -54.83 -16.35 48.74
N GLN A 4 -55.06 -16.90 47.52
CA GLN A 4 -56.11 -16.68 46.49
C GLN A 4 -56.49 -15.31 45.84
N ASP A 5 -56.66 -15.42 44.51
CA ASP A 5 -57.69 -14.88 43.59
C ASP A 5 -57.98 -13.36 43.48
N THR A 6 -57.92 -12.81 42.25
CA THR A 6 -59.13 -12.35 41.50
C THR A 6 -58.88 -11.82 40.07
N ARG A 7 -59.61 -12.41 39.11
CA ARG A 7 -60.38 -11.90 37.94
C ARG A 7 -60.07 -10.50 37.33
N ALA A 8 -60.05 -10.43 35.98
CA ALA A 8 -61.21 -9.99 35.16
C ALA A 8 -60.83 -9.79 33.67
N ALA A 9 -61.74 -10.18 32.78
CA ALA A 9 -61.69 -10.02 31.32
C ALA A 9 -62.46 -8.75 30.87
N VAL A 10 -62.02 -8.08 29.80
CA VAL A 10 -62.82 -7.05 29.11
C VAL A 10 -62.61 -7.08 27.58
N ILE A 11 -63.65 -7.57 26.89
CA ILE A 11 -64.40 -7.00 25.74
C ILE A 11 -63.59 -6.44 24.54
N GLY A 12 -63.75 -7.07 23.37
CA GLY A 12 -63.30 -6.55 22.08
C GLY A 12 -64.37 -5.75 21.31
N TRP A 13 -63.94 -5.03 20.27
CA TRP A 13 -64.78 -4.51 19.18
C TRP A 13 -64.00 -4.50 17.85
N THR A 14 -64.65 -5.02 16.81
CA THR A 14 -64.25 -5.07 15.39
C THR A 14 -64.64 -3.80 14.64
N ALA A 15 -63.83 -3.34 13.67
CA ALA A 15 -64.30 -2.43 12.61
C ALA A 15 -63.51 -2.59 11.28
N LEU A 16 -64.15 -3.34 10.38
CA LEU A 16 -64.24 -3.31 8.92
C LEU A 16 -63.17 -2.60 8.05
N ALA A 17 -62.62 -3.40 7.12
CA ALA A 17 -61.85 -2.99 5.96
C ALA A 17 -62.74 -2.40 4.83
N LEU A 18 -62.20 -1.43 4.09
CA LEU A 18 -62.66 -1.06 2.75
C LEU A 18 -61.44 -0.94 1.83
N LEU A 19 -61.24 -1.97 1.00
CA LEU A 19 -60.38 -1.91 -0.18
C LEU A 19 -61.12 -1.15 -1.29
N THR A 20 -60.46 -0.16 -1.89
CA THR A 20 -60.77 0.26 -3.26
C THR A 20 -59.49 0.25 -4.07
N CYS A 21 -59.42 -0.68 -5.03
CA CYS A 21 -58.41 -0.71 -6.07
C CYS A 21 -58.84 0.23 -7.21
N VAL A 22 -58.01 1.21 -7.54
CA VAL A 22 -58.11 1.95 -8.81
C VAL A 22 -56.88 1.63 -9.66
N HIS A 23 -57.18 1.32 -10.91
CA HIS A 23 -56.34 0.72 -11.94
C HIS A 23 -55.34 1.72 -12.56
N GLY A 24 -54.11 1.25 -12.78
CA GLY A 24 -53.33 1.46 -14.01
C GLY A 24 -52.97 2.89 -14.45
N GLY A 25 -51.68 3.22 -14.34
CA GLY A 25 -51.03 4.30 -15.10
C GLY A 25 -49.51 4.19 -15.04
N HIS A 26 -48.87 4.01 -16.19
CA HIS A 26 -47.42 3.84 -16.38
C HIS A 26 -46.57 4.90 -15.65
N MET A 27 -45.65 4.46 -14.78
CA MET A 27 -44.54 5.27 -14.29
C MET A 27 -43.33 5.09 -15.22
N LEU A 28 -42.95 6.11 -15.98
CA LEU A 28 -41.57 6.23 -16.46
C LEU A 28 -40.73 6.69 -15.25
N ASP A 29 -40.06 5.74 -14.63
CA ASP A 29 -39.09 6.00 -13.56
C ASP A 29 -37.81 6.58 -14.20
N LEU A 30 -37.75 7.91 -14.31
CA LEU A 30 -36.49 8.63 -14.50
C LEU A 30 -35.73 8.55 -13.17
N LEU A 31 -34.91 7.51 -12.99
CA LEU A 31 -33.95 7.42 -11.89
C LEU A 31 -32.93 8.55 -12.03
N ARG A 32 -33.25 9.70 -11.42
CA ARG A 32 -32.29 10.75 -11.12
C ARG A 32 -31.37 10.15 -10.06
N ALA A 33 -30.10 9.92 -10.41
CA ALA A 33 -29.08 9.49 -9.45
C ALA A 33 -29.05 10.49 -8.30
N ALA A 34 -29.62 10.13 -7.15
CA ALA A 34 -29.58 10.95 -5.96
C ALA A 34 -28.12 10.99 -5.49
N THR A 35 -27.55 12.20 -5.45
CA THR A 35 -26.24 12.40 -4.82
C THR A 35 -26.35 12.05 -3.34
N PRO A 36 -25.45 11.26 -2.76
CA PRO A 36 -25.45 11.01 -1.32
C PRO A 36 -25.36 12.35 -0.58
N THR A 37 -26.39 12.63 0.22
CA THR A 37 -26.52 13.83 1.04
C THR A 37 -26.29 13.47 2.49
N ASN A 38 -25.42 14.21 3.18
CA ASN A 38 -25.24 14.19 4.63
C ASN A 38 -26.60 14.43 5.33
N PRO A 39 -26.82 14.08 6.62
CA PRO A 39 -28.09 14.31 7.33
C PRO A 39 -28.59 15.76 7.35
N LEU A 40 -27.74 16.71 6.95
CA LEU A 40 -28.01 18.14 6.77
C LEU A 40 -28.47 18.52 5.33
N GLY A 41 -28.68 17.55 4.44
CA GLY A 41 -29.14 17.78 3.06
C GLY A 41 -28.08 18.35 2.11
N HIS A 42 -26.80 18.38 2.52
CA HIS A 42 -25.70 18.84 1.68
C HIS A 42 -25.01 17.65 1.01
N PRO A 43 -24.64 17.76 -0.29
CA PRO A 43 -23.89 16.70 -0.95
C PRO A 43 -22.53 16.52 -0.27
N ASP A 44 -22.14 15.27 -0.04
CA ASP A 44 -20.85 14.97 0.58
C ASP A 44 -19.69 15.56 -0.24
N PRO A 45 -18.62 16.07 0.43
CA PRO A 45 -17.46 16.59 -0.27
C PRO A 45 -16.80 15.47 -1.11
N PRO A 46 -16.27 15.80 -2.30
CA PRO A 46 -15.61 14.82 -3.15
C PRO A 46 -14.41 14.18 -2.43
N PRO A 47 -14.21 12.86 -2.55
CA PRO A 47 -13.11 12.18 -1.87
C PRO A 47 -11.77 12.70 -2.40
N VAL A 48 -10.86 13.03 -1.49
CA VAL A 48 -9.50 13.50 -1.82
C VAL A 48 -8.65 12.30 -2.27
N PRO A 49 -7.86 12.41 -3.37
CA PRO A 49 -6.99 11.33 -3.81
C PRO A 49 -6.00 10.90 -2.72
N ARG A 50 -5.90 9.60 -2.46
CA ARG A 50 -4.95 9.03 -1.49
C ARG A 50 -3.62 8.72 -2.17
N VAL A 51 -2.85 9.76 -2.45
CA VAL A 51 -1.58 9.66 -3.18
C VAL A 51 -0.47 9.09 -2.30
N ARG A 52 0.31 8.17 -2.86
CA ARG A 52 1.55 7.64 -2.30
C ARG A 52 2.65 7.73 -3.34
N CYS A 53 3.76 8.35 -3.00
CA CYS A 53 4.93 8.47 -3.86
C CYS A 53 6.08 7.61 -3.33
N TRP A 54 6.86 7.03 -4.23
CA TRP A 54 8.10 6.33 -3.92
C TRP A 54 9.10 6.50 -5.06
N CYS A 55 10.38 6.33 -4.73
CA CYS A 55 11.48 6.30 -5.68
C CYS A 55 12.21 4.97 -5.56
N SER A 56 12.20 4.12 -6.59
CA SER A 56 12.86 2.80 -6.50
C SER A 56 14.35 2.81 -6.85
N SER A 57 14.82 3.86 -7.53
CA SER A 57 16.22 4.05 -7.90
C SER A 57 16.49 5.48 -8.42
N TYR A 58 17.76 5.85 -8.48
CA TYR A 58 18.22 7.10 -9.07
C TYR A 58 18.87 6.87 -10.44
N PRO A 59 18.70 7.80 -11.40
CA PRO A 59 17.60 8.77 -11.52
C PRO A 59 16.33 8.12 -12.12
N ASN A 60 15.23 8.88 -12.18
CA ASN A 60 14.05 8.58 -13.02
C ASN A 60 13.15 7.40 -12.62
N ALA A 61 13.24 6.91 -11.38
CA ALA A 61 12.35 5.84 -10.90
C ALA A 61 11.33 6.34 -9.85
N THR A 62 10.91 7.60 -9.95
CA THR A 62 9.92 8.20 -9.06
C THR A 62 8.51 8.06 -9.62
N VAL A 63 7.64 7.44 -8.82
CA VAL A 63 6.24 7.21 -9.17
C VAL A 63 5.35 7.61 -8.01
N CYS A 64 4.28 8.33 -8.31
CA CYS A 64 3.17 8.58 -7.39
C CYS A 64 1.95 7.81 -7.86
N SER A 65 1.24 7.13 -6.96
CA SER A 65 0.04 6.36 -7.28
C SER A 65 -1.10 6.61 -6.31
N TRP A 66 -2.34 6.47 -6.78
CA TRP A 66 -3.54 6.57 -5.96
C TRP A 66 -4.64 5.65 -6.50
N PRO A 67 -5.46 5.06 -5.62
CA PRO A 67 -6.60 4.24 -6.04
C PRO A 67 -7.74 5.11 -6.58
N GLU A 68 -8.43 4.60 -7.60
CA GLU A 68 -9.69 5.16 -8.08
C GLU A 68 -10.85 4.78 -7.13
N PRO A 69 -11.70 5.74 -6.73
CA PRO A 69 -12.89 5.44 -5.91
C PRO A 69 -13.89 4.55 -6.65
N SER A 70 -14.29 3.43 -6.04
CA SER A 70 -15.19 2.44 -6.67
C SER A 70 -16.62 2.92 -6.92
N HIS A 71 -17.16 3.77 -6.04
CA HIS A 71 -18.57 4.19 -6.07
C HIS A 71 -18.81 5.52 -6.78
N SER A 72 -17.77 6.34 -6.91
CA SER A 72 -17.83 7.68 -7.49
C SER A 72 -16.51 8.01 -8.19
N PRO A 73 -16.18 7.36 -9.32
CA PRO A 73 -14.95 7.65 -10.03
C PRO A 73 -14.99 9.07 -10.62
N PRO A 74 -13.89 9.83 -10.56
CA PRO A 74 -13.81 11.14 -11.20
C PRO A 74 -13.76 11.00 -12.71
N THR A 75 -14.15 12.06 -13.41
CA THR A 75 -14.10 12.14 -14.88
C THR A 75 -12.67 12.14 -15.40
N ARG A 76 -11.76 12.81 -14.68
CA ARG A 76 -10.32 12.83 -14.99
C ARG A 76 -9.50 13.25 -13.78
N TYR A 77 -8.22 12.90 -13.82
CA TYR A 77 -7.21 13.42 -12.91
C TYR A 77 -6.32 14.44 -13.61
N VAL A 78 -5.82 15.40 -12.85
CA VAL A 78 -4.74 16.31 -13.25
C VAL A 78 -3.66 16.21 -12.17
N ALA A 79 -2.43 15.88 -12.58
CA ALA A 79 -1.30 15.78 -11.67
C ALA A 79 -0.17 16.71 -12.13
N THR A 80 0.38 17.49 -11.21
CA THR A 80 1.45 18.46 -11.48
C THR A 80 2.49 18.44 -10.38
N CYS A 81 3.76 18.67 -10.74
CA CYS A 81 4.86 18.72 -9.80
C CYS A 81 5.68 19.99 -10.02
N ARG A 82 6.18 20.60 -8.94
CA ARG A 82 7.06 21.77 -8.97
C ARG A 82 8.05 21.74 -7.83
N GLU A 83 9.20 22.40 -7.98
CA GLU A 83 10.12 22.65 -6.85
C GLU A 83 9.48 23.68 -5.91
N ARG A 84 9.58 23.50 -4.58
CA ARG A 84 8.93 24.41 -3.62
C ARG A 84 9.52 25.82 -3.65
N HIS A 85 10.85 25.89 -3.71
CA HIS A 85 11.60 27.14 -3.68
C HIS A 85 12.15 27.42 -5.07
N ARG A 86 11.92 28.67 -5.54
CA ARG A 86 12.12 29.25 -6.90
C ARG A 86 10.80 29.51 -7.62
N GLU A 87 10.81 30.45 -8.56
CA GLU A 87 9.87 30.52 -9.68
C GLU A 87 10.04 29.24 -10.53
N SER A 88 9.65 28.11 -9.96
CA SER A 88 9.83 26.81 -10.55
C SER A 88 8.71 26.57 -11.54
N VAL A 89 9.08 26.13 -12.74
CA VAL A 89 8.12 25.79 -13.78
C VAL A 89 7.28 24.60 -13.30
N ILE A 90 5.96 24.76 -13.29
CA ILE A 90 5.03 23.67 -13.00
C ILE A 90 5.12 22.66 -14.14
N LYS A 91 5.52 21.43 -13.82
CA LYS A 91 5.64 20.34 -14.78
C LYS A 91 4.39 19.46 -14.72
N PRO A 92 3.70 19.22 -15.84
CA PRO A 92 2.63 18.23 -15.87
C PRO A 92 3.24 16.83 -15.66
N CYS A 93 2.52 15.98 -14.93
CA CYS A 93 2.92 14.60 -14.77
C CYS A 93 2.40 13.72 -15.91
N HIS A 94 3.18 12.72 -16.32
CA HIS A 94 2.70 11.69 -17.23
C HIS A 94 1.79 10.71 -16.48
N LEU A 95 0.48 10.87 -16.67
CA LEU A 95 -0.54 10.01 -16.08
C LEU A 95 -0.68 8.71 -16.86
N VAL A 96 -0.65 7.59 -16.15
CA VAL A 96 -0.91 6.26 -16.67
C VAL A 96 -2.21 5.75 -16.06
N GLN A 97 -3.12 5.33 -16.94
CA GLN A 97 -4.43 4.84 -16.56
C GLN A 97 -4.37 3.40 -16.03
N PRO A 98 -5.23 3.02 -15.07
CA PRO A 98 -5.36 1.64 -14.63
C PRO A 98 -5.73 0.71 -15.78
N GLY A 99 -5.14 -0.50 -15.80
CA GLY A 99 -5.53 -1.54 -16.74
C GLY A 99 -6.97 -2.04 -16.53
N SER A 100 -7.60 -2.53 -17.59
CA SER A 100 -9.01 -2.98 -17.61
C SER A 100 -9.24 -4.33 -16.93
N SER A 101 -8.38 -4.75 -15.99
CA SER A 101 -8.44 -6.04 -15.33
C SER A 101 -9.47 -6.04 -14.19
N PRO A 102 -10.49 -6.92 -14.20
CA PRO A 102 -11.62 -6.90 -13.25
C PRO A 102 -11.27 -7.35 -11.82
N SER A 103 -10.07 -7.88 -11.59
CA SER A 103 -9.65 -8.47 -10.31
C SER A 103 -8.65 -7.62 -9.50
N SER A 104 -8.33 -6.40 -9.94
CA SER A 104 -7.35 -5.54 -9.27
C SER A 104 -7.93 -4.17 -8.98
N GLU A 105 -7.54 -3.60 -7.84
CA GLU A 105 -7.83 -2.19 -7.54
C GLU A 105 -7.32 -1.32 -8.68
N ARG A 106 -8.19 -0.45 -9.21
CA ARG A 106 -7.84 0.47 -10.29
C ARG A 106 -6.90 1.54 -9.76
N LEU A 107 -5.62 1.38 -10.03
CA LEU A 107 -4.57 2.25 -9.53
C LEU A 107 -4.07 3.18 -10.64
N TRP A 108 -4.23 4.49 -10.44
CA TRP A 108 -3.64 5.51 -11.29
C TRP A 108 -2.20 5.73 -10.89
N SER A 109 -1.32 5.95 -11.86
CA SER A 109 0.07 6.33 -11.59
C SER A 109 0.51 7.55 -12.37
N CYS A 110 1.49 8.25 -11.79
CA CYS A 110 2.10 9.47 -12.28
C CYS A 110 3.61 9.28 -12.21
N HIS A 111 4.26 9.28 -13.38
CA HIS A 111 5.72 9.15 -13.49
C HIS A 111 6.37 10.53 -13.49
N LEU A 112 7.30 10.74 -12.56
CA LEU A 112 8.00 12.01 -12.35
C LEU A 112 9.49 11.85 -12.68
N PRO A 113 9.90 12.06 -13.94
CA PRO A 113 11.30 11.96 -14.31
C PRO A 113 12.08 13.23 -13.90
N ASN A 114 13.39 13.07 -13.73
CA ASN A 114 14.38 14.12 -13.57
C ASN A 114 14.11 15.08 -12.39
N LEU A 115 13.58 14.54 -11.29
CA LEU A 115 13.52 15.26 -10.03
C LEU A 115 14.94 15.43 -9.46
N ARG A 116 15.19 16.56 -8.81
CA ARG A 116 16.51 16.87 -8.24
C ARG A 116 16.65 16.24 -6.87
N LEU A 117 17.85 15.73 -6.58
CA LEU A 117 18.21 15.32 -5.22
C LEU A 117 18.24 16.54 -4.30
N LEU A 118 18.02 16.31 -3.01
CA LEU A 118 18.08 17.28 -1.93
C LEU A 118 17.21 18.52 -2.18
N THR A 119 16.13 18.36 -2.94
CA THR A 119 15.22 19.44 -3.33
C THR A 119 13.80 19.07 -2.92
N ASP A 120 13.11 19.98 -2.23
CA ASP A 120 11.72 19.79 -1.85
C ASP A 120 10.78 20.00 -3.06
N HIS A 121 10.06 18.96 -3.43
CA HIS A 121 9.13 18.94 -4.55
C HIS A 121 7.71 18.90 -4.04
N VAL A 122 6.82 19.70 -4.63
CA VAL A 122 5.40 19.74 -4.32
C VAL A 122 4.63 19.03 -5.43
N ILE A 123 3.89 17.99 -5.08
CA ILE A 123 2.96 17.26 -5.95
C ILE A 123 1.53 17.70 -5.66
N ASN A 124 0.80 18.05 -6.70
CA ASN A 124 -0.64 18.31 -6.64
C ASN A 124 -1.37 17.32 -7.55
N VAL A 125 -2.32 16.58 -6.98
CA VAL A 125 -3.20 15.66 -7.70
C VAL A 125 -4.65 16.08 -7.48
N THR A 126 -5.30 16.55 -8.54
CA THR A 126 -6.70 16.99 -8.53
C THR A 126 -7.58 15.94 -9.21
N ALA A 127 -8.57 15.44 -8.50
CA ALA A 127 -9.69 14.69 -9.05
C ALA A 127 -10.77 15.66 -9.52
N ILE A 128 -11.18 15.54 -10.79
CA ILE A 128 -12.19 16.40 -11.41
C ILE A 128 -13.46 15.58 -11.64
N TYR A 129 -14.56 16.03 -11.04
CA TYR A 129 -15.91 15.52 -11.24
C TYR A 129 -16.70 16.51 -12.11
N SER A 130 -17.94 16.18 -12.47
CA SER A 130 -18.78 17.01 -13.36
C SER A 130 -18.99 18.45 -12.88
N ASN A 131 -19.09 18.66 -11.56
CA ASN A 131 -19.35 19.97 -10.96
C ASN A 131 -18.47 20.30 -9.75
N ARG A 132 -17.56 19.40 -9.37
CA ARG A 132 -16.75 19.50 -8.16
C ARG A 132 -15.34 18.99 -8.43
N SER A 133 -14.42 19.35 -7.55
CA SER A 133 -13.05 18.83 -7.55
C SER A 133 -12.52 18.67 -6.14
N SER A 134 -11.62 17.72 -5.96
CA SER A 134 -10.83 17.55 -4.73
C SER A 134 -9.36 17.47 -5.11
N SER A 135 -8.48 18.05 -4.29
CA SER A 135 -7.04 18.07 -4.56
C SER A 135 -6.25 17.53 -3.37
N TYR A 136 -5.28 16.69 -3.67
CA TYR A 136 -4.22 16.28 -2.75
C TYR A 136 -2.99 17.14 -3.02
N LEU A 137 -2.44 17.76 -1.98
CA LEU A 137 -1.21 18.53 -2.05
C LEU A 137 -0.24 18.01 -1.00
N SER A 138 0.97 17.65 -1.41
CA SER A 138 2.03 17.24 -0.49
C SER A 138 3.39 17.63 -1.03
N SER A 139 4.38 17.71 -0.14
CA SER A 139 5.77 17.94 -0.48
C SER A 139 6.64 16.76 -0.06
N PHE A 140 7.71 16.51 -0.80
CA PHE A 140 8.66 15.44 -0.50
C PHE A 140 10.03 15.75 -1.10
N MET A 141 11.07 15.23 -0.46
CA MET A 141 12.39 15.08 -1.06
C MET A 141 12.55 13.65 -1.58
N LEU A 142 13.37 13.45 -2.63
CA LEU A 142 13.58 12.13 -3.22
C LEU A 142 14.12 11.11 -2.21
N GLU A 143 14.96 11.59 -1.30
CA GLU A 143 15.62 10.84 -0.24
C GLU A 143 14.64 10.31 0.79
N ASP A 144 13.54 11.01 1.04
CA ASP A 144 12.52 10.62 2.02
C ASP A 144 11.61 9.51 1.48
N ILE A 145 11.38 9.52 0.16
CA ILE A 145 10.50 8.55 -0.52
C ILE A 145 11.29 7.41 -1.18
N LEU A 146 12.61 7.36 -0.98
CA LEU A 146 13.47 6.33 -1.55
C LEU A 146 13.15 4.96 -0.95
N LYS A 147 12.91 3.99 -1.81
CA LYS A 147 12.59 2.62 -1.44
C LYS A 147 13.06 1.68 -2.55
N PRO A 148 14.28 1.12 -2.45
CA PRO A 148 14.81 0.20 -3.45
C PRO A 148 13.89 -1.01 -3.68
N ASP A 149 14.06 -1.65 -4.83
CA ASP A 149 13.50 -2.98 -5.05
C ASP A 149 14.22 -4.04 -4.17
N PRO A 150 13.59 -5.19 -3.89
CA PRO A 150 14.23 -6.24 -3.09
C PRO A 150 15.49 -6.81 -3.79
N PRO A 151 16.52 -7.21 -3.02
CA PRO A 151 17.61 -8.03 -3.54
C PRO A 151 17.10 -9.29 -4.23
N VAL A 152 17.84 -9.74 -5.24
CA VAL A 152 17.52 -10.94 -6.02
C VAL A 152 18.57 -12.03 -5.78
N ASP A 153 18.34 -13.23 -6.32
CA ASP A 153 19.26 -14.38 -6.25
C ASP A 153 19.75 -14.71 -4.84
N VAL A 154 18.86 -14.61 -3.84
CA VAL A 154 19.20 -14.95 -2.46
C VAL A 154 19.46 -16.45 -2.38
N GLN A 155 20.64 -16.80 -1.89
CA GLN A 155 21.11 -18.16 -1.73
C GLN A 155 21.64 -18.36 -0.32
N VAL A 156 21.32 -19.51 0.26
CA VAL A 156 21.78 -19.88 1.59
C VAL A 156 22.46 -21.24 1.51
N SER A 157 23.72 -21.32 1.90
CA SER A 157 24.49 -22.56 1.85
C SER A 157 25.22 -22.82 3.16
N LEU A 158 25.29 -24.09 3.55
CA LEU A 158 26.09 -24.51 4.70
C LEU A 158 27.56 -24.63 4.27
N LYS A 159 28.46 -23.98 5.02
CA LYS A 159 29.91 -24.00 4.81
C LYS A 159 30.58 -24.48 6.10
N ALA A 160 30.95 -25.76 6.14
CA ALA A 160 31.57 -26.44 7.29
C ALA A 160 30.85 -26.18 8.63
N LYS A 161 31.21 -25.11 9.35
CA LYS A 161 30.64 -24.70 10.66
C LYS A 161 29.90 -23.35 10.63
N SER A 162 29.62 -22.82 9.45
CA SER A 162 28.95 -21.53 9.24
C SER A 162 27.93 -21.63 8.13
N LEU A 163 27.02 -20.67 8.09
CA LEU A 163 26.04 -20.52 7.03
C LEU A 163 26.37 -19.28 6.23
N GLN A 164 26.52 -19.43 4.92
CA GLN A 164 26.78 -18.34 4.01
C GLN A 164 25.46 -17.94 3.34
N VAL A 165 25.08 -16.68 3.53
CA VAL A 165 23.98 -16.04 2.81
C VAL A 165 24.59 -15.15 1.75
N ARG A 166 24.19 -15.33 0.49
CA ARG A 166 24.62 -14.54 -0.67
C ARG A 166 23.38 -13.98 -1.37
N TRP A 167 23.50 -12.81 -1.98
CA TRP A 167 22.46 -12.21 -2.80
C TRP A 167 23.08 -11.36 -3.91
N SER A 168 22.23 -10.87 -4.81
CA SER A 168 22.57 -9.85 -5.81
C SER A 168 21.82 -8.55 -5.48
N PRO A 169 22.39 -7.37 -5.78
CA PRO A 169 21.65 -6.11 -5.72
C PRO A 169 20.39 -6.14 -6.61
N PRO A 170 19.40 -5.28 -6.37
CA PRO A 170 18.24 -5.19 -7.24
C PRO A 170 18.67 -4.78 -8.66
N PRO A 171 18.27 -5.48 -9.74
CA PRO A 171 18.67 -5.13 -11.11
C PRO A 171 18.24 -3.74 -11.56
N THR A 172 17.20 -3.18 -10.94
CA THR A 172 16.71 -1.82 -11.17
C THR A 172 17.62 -0.75 -10.57
N TRP A 173 18.57 -1.13 -9.72
CA TRP A 173 19.51 -0.22 -9.06
C TRP A 173 20.83 -0.11 -9.82
N ALA A 174 20.88 0.75 -10.84
CA ALA A 174 22.00 0.81 -11.77
C ALA A 174 23.25 1.53 -11.23
N ASN A 175 23.09 2.55 -10.38
CA ASN A 175 24.18 3.48 -10.02
C ASN A 175 24.86 3.14 -8.68
N MET A 176 25.35 1.91 -8.53
CA MET A 176 25.98 1.43 -7.29
C MET A 176 27.27 2.18 -6.89
N ASP A 177 28.01 2.75 -7.85
CA ASP A 177 29.25 3.50 -7.57
C ASP A 177 29.00 4.86 -6.91
N ILE A 178 27.84 5.45 -7.19
CA ILE A 178 27.46 6.79 -6.70
C ILE A 178 26.50 6.66 -5.50
N PHE A 179 25.56 5.72 -5.59
CA PHE A 179 24.54 5.45 -4.57
C PHE A 179 24.63 3.99 -4.13
N PRO A 180 25.68 3.62 -3.36
CA PRO A 180 25.83 2.27 -2.85
C PRO A 180 24.65 1.88 -1.95
N LEU A 181 24.38 0.58 -1.88
CA LEU A 181 23.37 -0.01 -1.01
C LEU A 181 24.02 -0.69 0.19
N LYS A 182 23.29 -0.70 1.30
CA LYS A 182 23.49 -1.61 2.43
C LYS A 182 22.30 -2.54 2.58
N TYR A 183 22.54 -3.68 3.19
CA TYR A 183 21.57 -4.77 3.26
C TYR A 183 21.29 -5.16 4.71
N HIS A 184 20.05 -5.58 4.97
CA HIS A 184 19.67 -6.20 6.22
C HIS A 184 19.16 -7.60 5.95
N ILE A 185 19.49 -8.53 6.82
CA ILE A 185 19.02 -9.91 6.75
C ILE A 185 17.97 -10.10 7.85
N ARG A 186 16.88 -10.79 7.52
CA ARG A 186 15.95 -11.34 8.51
C ARG A 186 15.94 -12.84 8.39
N TYR A 187 16.08 -13.54 9.50
CA TYR A 187 15.79 -14.96 9.53
C TYR A 187 14.74 -15.30 10.57
N GLN A 188 13.89 -16.25 10.22
CA GLN A 188 12.76 -16.68 11.02
C GLN A 188 12.77 -18.18 11.23
N TRP A 189 12.23 -18.63 12.36
CA TRP A 189 12.02 -20.04 12.64
C TRP A 189 10.82 -20.23 13.57
N THR A 190 10.24 -21.41 13.51
CA THR A 190 9.14 -21.79 14.41
C THR A 190 9.67 -22.71 15.50
N THR A 191 9.25 -22.47 16.74
CA THR A 191 9.56 -23.33 17.89
C THR A 191 8.32 -23.48 18.75
N ARG A 192 7.83 -24.71 18.94
CA ARG A 192 6.58 -24.98 19.69
C ARG A 192 5.39 -24.12 19.21
N GLY A 193 5.22 -23.97 17.90
CA GLY A 193 4.16 -23.15 17.28
C GLY A 193 4.42 -21.63 17.29
N ILE A 194 5.46 -21.15 17.98
CA ILE A 194 5.76 -19.72 18.08
C ILE A 194 6.78 -19.34 17.00
N LEU A 195 6.43 -18.37 16.15
CA LEU A 195 7.35 -17.76 15.19
C LEU A 195 8.33 -16.84 15.92
N LYS A 196 9.62 -17.04 15.68
CA LYS A 196 10.71 -16.18 16.13
C LYS A 196 11.37 -15.56 14.92
N SER A 197 11.89 -14.35 15.08
CA SER A 197 12.52 -13.57 14.02
C SER A 197 13.73 -12.83 14.58
N VAL A 198 14.82 -12.81 13.83
CA VAL A 198 16.02 -12.03 14.14
C VAL A 198 16.39 -11.20 12.92
N GLY A 199 16.70 -9.92 13.15
CA GLY A 199 17.27 -9.01 12.16
C GLY A 199 18.78 -8.90 12.35
N LEU A 200 19.52 -8.84 11.26
CA LEU A 200 20.97 -8.65 11.21
C LEU A 200 21.32 -7.55 10.21
N GLY A 201 22.47 -6.93 10.41
CA GLY A 201 23.03 -5.90 9.54
C GLY A 201 23.21 -4.55 10.24
N PRO A 202 23.56 -3.49 9.49
CA PRO A 202 23.68 -3.49 8.04
C PRO A 202 24.91 -4.27 7.52
N PHE A 203 24.83 -4.75 6.29
CA PHE A 203 25.94 -5.34 5.54
C PHE A 203 26.17 -4.51 4.27
N GLU A 204 27.41 -4.10 4.01
CA GLU A 204 27.76 -3.36 2.78
C GLU A 204 28.17 -4.30 1.64
N SER A 205 28.53 -5.54 1.96
CA SER A 205 28.78 -6.61 0.99
C SER A 205 27.49 -7.35 0.63
N THR A 206 27.54 -8.11 -0.46
CA THR A 206 26.44 -8.99 -0.91
C THR A 206 26.56 -10.43 -0.36
N THR A 207 27.35 -10.62 0.69
CA THR A 207 27.59 -11.91 1.32
C THR A 207 27.77 -11.76 2.83
N ALA A 208 27.04 -12.56 3.61
CA ALA A 208 27.16 -12.63 5.05
C ALA A 208 27.46 -14.06 5.52
N HIS A 209 28.37 -14.18 6.49
CA HIS A 209 28.69 -15.44 7.15
C HIS A 209 28.10 -15.46 8.56
N LEU A 210 27.17 -16.39 8.80
CA LEU A 210 26.43 -16.52 10.05
C LEU A 210 26.90 -17.75 10.82
N LYS A 211 27.05 -17.58 12.13
CA LYS A 211 27.43 -18.64 13.08
C LYS A 211 26.42 -18.67 14.24
N GLY A 212 26.43 -19.75 15.01
CA GLY A 212 25.59 -19.85 16.22
C GLY A 212 24.11 -20.17 15.97
N LEU A 213 23.75 -20.64 14.77
CA LEU A 213 22.41 -21.16 14.51
C LEU A 213 22.27 -22.58 15.06
N ALA A 214 21.10 -22.90 15.62
CA ALA A 214 20.85 -24.18 16.26
C ALA A 214 20.73 -25.31 15.23
N PRO A 215 21.48 -26.42 15.39
CA PRO A 215 21.40 -27.57 14.50
C PRO A 215 20.01 -28.24 14.56
N GLY A 216 19.63 -28.93 13.48
CA GLY A 216 18.33 -29.60 13.37
C GLY A 216 17.12 -28.68 13.17
N ARG A 217 17.33 -27.37 13.03
CA ARG A 217 16.26 -26.38 12.87
C ARG A 217 16.12 -25.91 11.43
N SER A 218 14.88 -25.63 11.01
CA SER A 218 14.57 -24.96 9.75
C SER A 218 14.47 -23.45 9.94
N TYR A 219 15.13 -22.72 9.05
CA TYR A 219 15.15 -21.26 9.03
C TYR A 219 14.65 -20.74 7.67
N LEU A 220 13.97 -19.60 7.68
CA LEU A 220 13.58 -18.83 6.50
C LEU A 220 14.38 -17.53 6.48
N PHE A 221 15.22 -17.35 5.46
CA PHE A 221 16.06 -16.17 5.28
C PHE A 221 15.47 -15.23 4.24
N GLN A 222 15.55 -13.93 4.50
CA GLN A 222 15.20 -12.87 3.58
C GLN A 222 16.19 -11.72 3.72
N VAL A 223 16.36 -10.95 2.65
CA VAL A 223 17.25 -9.79 2.60
C VAL A 223 16.45 -8.58 2.12
N CYS A 224 16.70 -7.40 2.68
CA CYS A 224 16.21 -6.13 2.15
C CYS A 224 17.38 -5.19 1.85
N ALA A 225 17.24 -4.38 0.81
CA ALA A 225 18.19 -3.35 0.40
C ALA A 225 17.78 -1.99 0.92
N LYS A 226 18.74 -1.17 1.33
CA LYS A 226 18.56 0.23 1.69
C LYS A 226 19.73 1.03 1.13
N GLU A 227 19.52 2.30 0.83
CA GLU A 227 20.61 3.21 0.49
C GLU A 227 21.64 3.28 1.64
N LEU A 228 22.94 3.40 1.31
CA LEU A 228 24.05 3.29 2.26
C LEU A 228 24.00 4.32 3.39
N LEU A 229 23.68 5.59 3.10
CA LEU A 229 23.50 6.63 4.11
C LEU A 229 22.25 6.39 4.98
N GLY A 230 21.37 5.47 4.57
CA GLY A 230 20.18 5.08 5.32
C GLY A 230 18.98 5.98 5.05
N LEU A 231 19.00 6.71 3.94
CA LEU A 231 17.89 7.53 3.47
C LEU A 231 16.70 6.63 3.05
N GLY A 232 15.49 7.15 3.20
CA GLY A 232 14.24 6.45 2.86
C GLY A 232 13.99 5.17 3.66
N GLU A 233 13.32 4.21 3.02
CA GLU A 233 12.94 2.92 3.60
C GLU A 233 13.80 1.76 3.08
N CYS A 234 13.85 0.66 3.83
CA CYS A 234 14.31 -0.60 3.25
C CYS A 234 13.31 -1.05 2.17
N SER A 235 13.81 -1.77 1.18
CA SER A 235 12.99 -2.51 0.22
C SER A 235 12.02 -3.44 0.95
N ARG A 236 11.06 -3.99 0.20
CA ARG A 236 10.40 -5.21 0.66
C ARG A 236 11.46 -6.30 0.92
N TRP A 237 11.15 -7.21 1.82
CA TRP A 237 11.96 -8.42 1.98
C TRP A 237 11.94 -9.24 0.68
N SER A 238 13.10 -9.78 0.30
CA SER A 238 13.22 -10.74 -0.79
C SER A 238 12.32 -11.96 -0.59
N SER A 239 12.17 -12.78 -1.62
CA SER A 239 11.59 -14.12 -1.46
C SER A 239 12.35 -14.89 -0.38
N ALA A 240 11.59 -15.64 0.44
CA ALA A 240 12.15 -16.38 1.56
C ALA A 240 12.87 -17.65 1.08
N VAL A 241 14.09 -17.86 1.57
CA VAL A 241 14.89 -19.06 1.30
C VAL A 241 14.89 -19.94 2.53
N LYS A 242 14.39 -21.16 2.40
CA LYS A 242 14.36 -22.14 3.48
C LYS A 242 15.65 -22.96 3.49
N ILE A 243 16.21 -23.15 4.67
CA ILE A 243 17.29 -24.11 4.90
C ILE A 243 17.08 -24.84 6.22
N THR A 244 17.37 -26.14 6.24
CA THR A 244 17.34 -26.96 7.45
C THR A 244 18.77 -27.31 7.81
N LEU A 245 19.20 -26.91 9.01
CA LEU A 245 20.53 -27.26 9.48
C LEU A 245 20.57 -28.73 9.88
N PRO A 246 21.64 -29.47 9.54
CA PRO A 246 21.79 -30.84 9.98
C PRO A 246 21.81 -30.90 11.51
N ARG A 247 21.35 -32.01 12.08
CA ARG A 247 21.61 -32.28 13.50
C ARG A 247 23.11 -32.56 13.64
N ASN A 248 23.71 -32.15 14.75
CA ASN A 248 25.04 -32.65 15.08
C ASN A 248 24.88 -34.15 15.33
N ASN A 249 25.58 -34.98 14.56
CA ASN A 249 25.73 -36.39 14.92
C ASN A 249 26.64 -36.39 16.16
N VAL A 250 26.06 -36.75 17.30
CA VAL A 250 26.80 -37.06 18.53
C VAL A 250 27.51 -38.39 18.33
#